data_AF-A0A8S3Q9B9-F1
#
_entry.id   AF-A0A8S3Q9B9-F1
#
_cell.length_a   1.000
_cell.length_b   1.000
_cell.length_c   1.000
_cell.angle_alpha   90.00
_cell.angle_beta   90.00
_cell.angle_gamma   90.00
#
_symmetry.space_group_name_H-M   'P 1'
#
loop_
_entity.id
_entity.type
_entity.pdbx_description
1 polymer ?
#
loop_
_entity_poly.entity_id
_entity_poly.type
_entity_poly.pdbx_seq_one_letter_code
_entity_poly.pdbx_strand_id
1 'polypeptide(L)'
;MSTRFFMLLPKSGTCRPLQDQDSRISHVGNLKIEVHIAGTKRVYTPNVYRIQDEERQERYYCCAEVPNAFGCIGKIFHEKLGMLNSQQRNLEVERFYHVLDQILSHENNKRCHMLYELITYNDEDKTEEGLPSTHILKHFHKEFTEDRDEETKSHKKYRYDVCLLYGKDDENKAQFIRHTLMAKQDKPRIAEACPDQVSIAEVTEQVKDSKWVVLLLSKNQKWFEFWIVELLCSGVETGEFESQDICVLPLLYNVEPESIPSFIRWLTYIEAKQGEDFVERIYEIIKGQRVALRTQSPVGNVHEGLVWGFVVNYLRHVLPDITERIKEKLHQLGVKTSDRQNHYHTGLLELVPQNCEVPARMDIITDQYKIENMGRIEATKKQQQQKVVRVFACNFYKLTKKDGNCYYFAGEFATPIRTLHGMGASVICGLTADKMKKEVINFTDKLERIMKKEHDGQNCAIIRVNGENQNLVDEVIKEIHENEIWQRSQQ
;
A
#
# COMPACT_ATOMS: atom_id res chain seq x y z
N MET A 1 -2.19 -20.43 21.94
CA MET A 1 -1.38 -19.37 21.29
C MET A 1 -1.55 -19.57 19.81
N SER A 2 -2.02 -18.56 19.06
CA SER A 2 -2.13 -18.70 17.60
C SER A 2 -0.75 -18.53 16.98
N THR A 3 -0.47 -19.30 15.93
CA THR A 3 0.76 -19.21 15.15
C THR A 3 0.66 -18.17 14.02
N ARG A 4 -0.53 -17.56 13.83
CA ARG A 4 -0.75 -16.52 12.81
C ARG A 4 -0.34 -15.14 13.32
N PHE A 5 0.10 -14.30 12.38
CA PHE A 5 0.32 -12.88 12.59
C PHE A 5 -0.93 -12.07 12.22
N PHE A 6 -1.55 -11.41 13.20
CA PHE A 6 -2.76 -10.63 12.99
C PHE A 6 -2.44 -9.23 12.47
N MET A 7 -2.88 -8.91 11.26
CA MET A 7 -2.77 -7.61 10.64
C MET A 7 -4.11 -6.90 10.74
N LEU A 8 -4.17 -5.87 11.57
CA LEU A 8 -5.41 -5.16 11.92
C LEU A 8 -5.56 -3.90 11.06
N LEU A 9 -6.73 -3.72 10.44
CA LEU A 9 -7.04 -2.62 9.53
C LEU A 9 -8.31 -1.87 10.02
N PRO A 10 -8.18 -0.92 10.96
CA PRO A 10 -9.30 -0.10 11.42
C PRO A 10 -9.89 0.75 10.28
N LYS A 11 -11.23 0.81 10.17
CA LYS A 11 -11.93 1.58 9.12
C LYS A 11 -11.61 3.07 9.13
N SER A 12 -11.27 3.64 10.28
CA SER A 12 -10.82 5.05 10.37
C SER A 12 -9.44 5.28 9.73
N GLY A 13 -8.65 4.23 9.50
CA GLY A 13 -7.24 4.31 9.12
C GLY A 13 -6.29 4.64 10.28
N THR A 14 -6.79 4.84 11.50
CA THR A 14 -6.00 5.32 12.64
C THR A 14 -5.15 4.20 13.25
N CYS A 15 -3.86 4.48 13.50
CA CYS A 15 -2.92 3.53 14.09
C CYS A 15 -2.58 3.86 15.55
N ARG A 16 -3.49 3.55 16.49
CA ARG A 16 -3.23 3.69 17.93
C ARG A 16 -2.72 2.39 18.56
N PRO A 17 -1.97 2.42 19.67
CA PRO A 17 -1.68 1.21 20.43
C PRO A 17 -2.96 0.45 20.78
N LEU A 18 -2.98 -0.87 20.59
CA LEU A 18 -4.21 -1.67 20.76
C LEU A 18 -4.76 -1.64 22.19
N GLN A 19 -3.87 -1.65 23.18
CA GLN A 19 -4.21 -1.53 24.60
C GLN A 19 -4.84 -0.18 24.98
N ASP A 20 -4.63 0.87 24.18
CA ASP A 20 -5.27 2.17 24.39
C ASP A 20 -6.67 2.20 23.76
N GLN A 21 -6.96 1.27 22.84
CA GLN A 21 -8.25 1.12 22.18
C GLN A 21 -9.16 0.13 22.91
N ASP A 22 -8.59 -0.84 23.63
CA ASP A 22 -9.32 -1.97 24.17
C ASP A 22 -8.67 -2.49 25.46
N SER A 23 -9.41 -2.37 26.57
CA SER A 23 -8.95 -2.77 27.91
C SER A 23 -8.73 -4.27 28.05
N ARG A 24 -9.32 -5.10 27.19
CA ARG A 24 -9.10 -6.56 27.18
C ARG A 24 -7.75 -6.94 26.60
N ILE A 25 -7.06 -6.00 25.95
CA ILE A 25 -5.75 -6.20 25.32
C ILE A 25 -4.65 -5.65 26.21
N SER A 26 -3.62 -6.46 26.48
CA SER A 26 -2.42 -6.04 27.20
C SER A 26 -1.17 -6.38 26.40
N HIS A 27 -0.28 -5.42 26.17
CA HIS A 27 1.03 -5.71 25.61
C HIS A 27 1.87 -6.52 26.61
N VAL A 28 2.46 -7.63 26.14
CA VAL A 28 3.26 -8.53 27.00
C VAL A 28 4.72 -8.63 26.58
N GLY A 29 5.09 -8.13 25.40
CA GLY A 29 6.47 -8.10 24.93
C GLY A 29 6.58 -8.01 23.42
N ASN A 30 7.80 -8.18 22.91
CA ASN A 30 8.08 -8.12 21.48
C ASN A 30 8.87 -9.35 21.04
N LEU A 31 8.58 -9.84 19.83
CA LEU A 31 9.50 -10.72 19.12
C LEU A 31 10.70 -9.93 18.61
N LYS A 32 11.81 -10.61 18.31
CA LYS A 32 12.97 -10.02 17.63
C LYS A 32 13.32 -10.86 16.42
N ILE A 33 13.17 -10.27 15.24
CA ILE A 33 13.47 -10.91 13.96
C ILE A 33 14.59 -10.13 13.31
N GLU A 34 15.74 -10.76 13.13
CA GLU A 34 16.90 -10.14 12.51
C GLU A 34 17.04 -10.61 11.06
N VAL A 35 17.09 -9.68 10.12
CA VAL A 35 17.19 -9.96 8.69
C VAL A 35 18.29 -9.10 8.08
N HIS A 36 19.09 -9.67 7.17
CA HIS A 36 20.05 -8.91 6.39
C HIS A 36 19.44 -8.56 5.03
N ILE A 37 19.25 -7.27 4.76
CA ILE A 37 18.68 -6.77 3.50
C ILE A 37 19.68 -5.84 2.84
N ALA A 38 20.17 -6.24 1.65
CA ALA A 38 21.15 -5.49 0.86
C ALA A 38 22.39 -5.06 1.69
N GLY A 39 22.95 -5.99 2.47
CA GLY A 39 24.12 -5.76 3.32
C GLY A 39 23.83 -5.06 4.65
N THR A 40 22.61 -4.59 4.89
CA THR A 40 22.21 -3.93 6.15
C THR A 40 21.44 -4.89 7.04
N LYS A 41 21.90 -5.07 8.29
CA LYS A 41 21.13 -5.76 9.33
C LYS A 41 19.92 -4.90 9.73
N ARG A 42 18.72 -5.47 9.60
CA ARG A 42 17.46 -4.89 10.10
C ARG A 42 16.89 -5.78 11.20
N VAL A 43 16.37 -5.15 12.24
CA VAL A 43 15.70 -5.83 13.34
C VAL A 43 14.24 -5.41 13.31
N TYR A 44 13.35 -6.38 13.11
CA TYR A 44 11.91 -6.21 13.23
C TYR A 44 11.48 -6.65 14.62
N THR A 45 10.60 -5.89 15.25
CA THR A 45 10.16 -6.12 16.64
C THR A 45 8.65 -6.24 16.78
N PRO A 46 8.02 -7.28 16.18
CA PRO A 46 6.58 -7.45 16.26
C PRO A 46 6.05 -7.47 17.70
N ASN A 47 4.96 -6.76 17.95
CA ASN A 47 4.32 -6.72 19.26
C ASN A 47 3.54 -8.00 19.58
N VAL A 48 3.69 -8.50 20.80
CA VAL A 48 2.96 -9.64 21.37
C VAL A 48 1.95 -9.14 22.39
N TYR A 49 0.72 -9.59 22.25
CA TYR A 49 -0.39 -9.20 23.10
C TYR A 49 -1.01 -10.39 23.81
N ARG A 50 -1.51 -10.14 25.02
CA ARG A 50 -2.45 -10.99 25.75
C ARG A 50 -3.86 -10.41 25.57
N ILE A 51 -4.81 -11.26 25.21
CA ILE A 51 -6.23 -10.91 25.08
C ILE A 51 -7.03 -11.69 26.11
N GLN A 52 -7.83 -10.97 26.90
CA GLN A 52 -8.74 -11.56 27.88
C GLN A 52 -10.10 -11.84 27.22
N ASP A 53 -10.51 -13.11 27.24
CA ASP A 53 -11.87 -13.52 26.88
C ASP A 53 -12.69 -13.59 28.17
N GLU A 54 -13.60 -12.63 28.35
CA GLU A 54 -14.45 -12.55 29.55
C GLU A 54 -15.59 -13.57 29.49
N GLU A 55 -16.07 -13.94 28.30
CA GLU A 55 -17.15 -14.91 28.15
C GLU A 55 -16.68 -16.32 28.51
N ARG A 56 -15.51 -16.72 28.00
CA ARG A 56 -14.92 -18.05 28.26
C ARG A 56 -14.02 -18.09 29.49
N GLN A 57 -13.72 -16.93 30.09
CA GLN A 57 -12.75 -16.79 31.19
C GLN A 57 -11.34 -17.30 30.81
N GLU A 58 -10.97 -17.14 29.54
CA GLU A 58 -9.71 -17.64 28.98
C GLU A 58 -8.75 -16.50 28.58
N ARG A 59 -7.49 -16.87 28.35
CA ARG A 59 -6.45 -15.92 27.94
C ARG A 59 -5.76 -16.41 26.67
N TYR A 60 -5.75 -15.54 25.68
CA TYR A 60 -5.13 -15.81 24.39
C TYR A 60 -3.88 -14.94 24.21
N TYR A 61 -2.93 -15.44 23.42
CA TYR A 61 -1.71 -14.75 23.08
C TYR A 61 -1.52 -14.76 21.57
N CYS A 62 -1.21 -13.60 20.99
CA CYS A 62 -0.98 -13.42 19.56
C CYS A 62 0.05 -12.33 19.27
N CYS A 63 0.65 -12.40 18.09
CA CYS A 63 1.33 -11.25 17.49
C CYS A 63 0.30 -10.49 16.66
N ALA A 64 0.16 -9.18 16.90
CA ALA A 64 -0.82 -8.36 16.20
C ALA A 64 -0.26 -6.97 15.93
N GLU A 65 -0.42 -6.43 14.72
CA GLU A 65 -0.02 -5.06 14.40
C GLU A 65 -0.94 -4.42 13.37
N VAL A 66 -1.04 -3.10 13.43
CA VAL A 66 -1.55 -2.32 12.29
C VAL A 66 -0.37 -2.10 11.33
N PRO A 67 -0.46 -2.52 10.05
CA PRO A 67 0.66 -2.38 9.12
C PRO A 67 1.10 -0.92 8.97
N ASN A 68 2.41 -0.65 9.04
CA ASN A 68 2.93 0.73 8.90
C ASN A 68 2.53 1.39 7.57
N ALA A 69 2.47 0.61 6.49
CA ALA A 69 1.99 1.07 5.18
C ALA A 69 0.51 1.51 5.24
N PHE A 70 -0.32 0.81 6.02
CA PHE A 70 -1.72 1.18 6.24
C PHE A 70 -1.83 2.47 7.05
N GLY A 71 -1.01 2.65 8.10
CA GLY A 71 -1.03 3.88 8.89
C GLY A 71 -0.67 5.15 8.12
N CYS A 72 0.01 5.01 6.99
CA CYS A 72 0.20 6.12 6.07
C CYS A 72 -1.13 6.62 5.47
N ILE A 73 -2.05 5.70 5.15
CA ILE A 73 -3.38 6.03 4.61
C ILE A 73 -4.16 6.87 5.61
N GLY A 74 -4.16 6.49 6.89
CA GLY A 74 -4.80 7.29 7.95
C GLY A 74 -4.22 8.71 8.08
N LYS A 75 -2.90 8.87 7.98
CA LYS A 75 -2.28 10.21 7.98
C LYS A 75 -2.72 11.04 6.78
N ILE A 76 -2.78 10.43 5.60
CA ILE A 76 -3.27 11.07 4.38
C ILE A 76 -4.73 11.49 4.54
N PHE A 77 -5.59 10.63 5.13
CA PHE A 77 -6.98 10.97 5.46
C PHE A 77 -7.06 12.23 6.32
N HIS A 78 -6.29 12.29 7.41
CA HIS A 78 -6.30 13.44 8.32
C HIS A 78 -5.71 14.72 7.71
N GLU A 79 -4.66 14.64 6.89
CA GLU A 79 -3.91 15.83 6.42
C GLU A 79 -4.41 16.43 5.10
N LYS A 80 -4.85 15.59 4.16
CA LYS A 80 -5.23 16.02 2.80
C LYS A 80 -6.72 15.88 2.54
N LEU A 81 -7.42 15.12 3.38
CA LEU A 81 -8.68 14.50 3.04
C LEU A 81 -9.70 14.57 4.19
N GLY A 82 -9.72 15.70 4.91
CA GLY A 82 -10.96 16.13 5.59
C GLY A 82 -12.18 16.25 4.65
N MET A 83 -11.98 16.01 3.35
CA MET A 83 -12.97 15.91 2.29
C MET A 83 -13.45 14.48 2.00
N LEU A 84 -12.76 13.42 2.45
CA LEU A 84 -13.27 12.07 2.25
C LEU A 84 -14.38 11.76 3.26
N ASN A 85 -15.55 11.45 2.74
CA ASN A 85 -16.63 10.90 3.56
C ASN A 85 -16.26 9.49 4.07
N SER A 86 -17.03 8.95 5.01
CA SER A 86 -16.74 7.64 5.61
C SER A 86 -16.77 6.50 4.58
N GLN A 87 -17.58 6.59 3.53
CA GLN A 87 -17.63 5.58 2.46
C GLN A 87 -16.32 5.57 1.66
N GLN A 88 -15.81 6.74 1.29
CA GLN A 88 -14.56 6.86 0.54
C GLN A 88 -13.37 6.36 1.38
N ARG A 89 -13.36 6.62 2.70
CA ARG A 89 -12.34 6.02 3.59
C ARG A 89 -12.45 4.50 3.63
N ASN A 90 -13.66 3.96 3.78
CA ASN A 90 -13.89 2.52 3.79
C ASN A 90 -13.40 1.86 2.49
N LEU A 91 -13.69 2.45 1.33
CA LEU A 91 -13.22 1.95 0.03
C LEU A 91 -11.69 1.89 -0.05
N GLU A 92 -10.99 2.89 0.48
CA GLU A 92 -9.52 2.87 0.51
C GLU A 92 -8.96 1.82 1.49
N VAL A 93 -9.64 1.58 2.61
CA VAL A 93 -9.30 0.50 3.55
C VAL A 93 -9.51 -0.88 2.90
N GLU A 94 -10.62 -1.08 2.20
CA GLU A 94 -10.91 -2.31 1.46
C GLU A 94 -9.91 -2.54 0.33
N ARG A 95 -9.59 -1.50 -0.45
CA ARG A 95 -8.53 -1.55 -1.46
C ARG A 95 -7.22 -2.05 -0.87
N PHE A 96 -6.81 -1.49 0.27
CA PHE A 96 -5.60 -1.93 0.94
C PHE A 96 -5.69 -3.38 1.42
N TYR A 97 -6.82 -3.76 2.04
CA TYR A 97 -7.07 -5.14 2.49
C TYR A 97 -6.90 -6.13 1.33
N HIS A 98 -7.61 -5.92 0.22
CA HIS A 98 -7.64 -6.87 -0.88
C HIS A 98 -6.29 -6.98 -1.60
N VAL A 99 -5.61 -5.85 -1.84
CA VAL A 99 -4.27 -5.87 -2.45
C VAL A 99 -3.26 -6.55 -1.53
N LEU A 100 -3.31 -6.29 -0.22
CA LEU A 100 -2.41 -6.96 0.73
C LEU A 100 -2.70 -8.46 0.80
N ASP A 101 -3.97 -8.86 0.86
CA ASP A 101 -4.37 -10.27 0.87
C ASP A 101 -3.93 -10.98 -0.40
N GLN A 102 -4.11 -10.37 -1.57
CA GLN A 102 -3.63 -10.92 -2.85
C GLN A 102 -2.12 -11.16 -2.85
N ILE A 103 -1.33 -10.19 -2.37
CA ILE A 103 0.14 -10.32 -2.35
C ILE A 103 0.59 -11.40 -1.36
N LEU A 104 -0.02 -11.45 -0.18
CA LEU A 104 0.36 -12.41 0.86
C LEU A 104 -0.13 -13.83 0.56
N SER A 105 -1.27 -13.99 -0.11
CA SER A 105 -1.83 -15.28 -0.51
C SER A 105 -1.35 -15.80 -1.86
N HIS A 106 -0.65 -14.99 -2.67
CA HIS A 106 -0.18 -15.36 -4.01
C HIS A 106 0.56 -16.72 -4.04
N GLU A 107 0.36 -17.54 -5.08
CA GLU A 107 0.92 -18.90 -5.15
C GLU A 107 2.46 -18.97 -5.06
N ASN A 108 3.13 -17.99 -5.67
CA ASN A 108 4.58 -17.81 -5.59
C ASN A 108 5.06 -17.29 -4.21
N ASN A 109 4.16 -16.88 -3.31
CA ASN A 109 4.47 -16.44 -1.96
C ASN A 109 4.27 -17.54 -0.90
N LYS A 110 4.93 -18.68 -1.09
CA LYS A 110 4.81 -19.84 -0.19
C LYS A 110 5.24 -19.57 1.25
N ARG A 111 6.01 -18.48 1.49
CA ARG A 111 6.54 -18.12 2.82
C ARG A 111 5.55 -17.38 3.70
N CYS A 112 4.48 -16.81 3.13
CA CYS A 112 3.46 -16.09 3.90
C CYS A 112 2.15 -16.86 3.99
N HIS A 113 1.95 -17.88 3.14
CA HIS A 113 0.72 -18.65 3.08
C HIS A 113 0.34 -19.24 4.45
N MET A 114 -0.91 -18.98 4.88
CA MET A 114 -1.48 -19.39 6.19
C MET A 114 -0.76 -18.86 7.45
N LEU A 115 0.18 -17.92 7.33
CA LEU A 115 0.91 -17.37 8.47
C LEU A 115 0.39 -16.00 8.95
N TYR A 116 -0.67 -15.50 8.33
CA TYR A 116 -1.23 -14.20 8.65
C TYR A 116 -2.76 -14.26 8.70
N GLU A 117 -3.34 -13.27 9.38
CA GLU A 117 -4.77 -13.01 9.37
C GLU A 117 -5.01 -11.52 9.15
N LEU A 118 -5.81 -11.15 8.15
CA LEU A 118 -6.18 -9.77 7.92
C LEU A 118 -7.56 -9.53 8.54
N ILE A 119 -7.66 -8.54 9.43
CA ILE A 119 -8.90 -8.22 10.13
C ILE A 119 -9.23 -6.76 9.92
N THR A 120 -10.39 -6.49 9.32
CA THR A 120 -11.01 -5.16 9.29
C THR A 120 -12.00 -5.03 10.45
N TYR A 121 -12.08 -3.84 11.05
CA TYR A 121 -13.06 -3.56 12.10
C TYR A 121 -13.41 -2.07 12.13
N ASN A 122 -14.63 -1.75 12.59
CA ASN A 122 -15.08 -0.37 12.70
C ASN A 122 -14.67 0.22 14.05
N ASP A 123 -13.50 0.84 14.12
CA ASP A 123 -12.98 1.46 15.34
C ASP A 123 -13.68 2.78 15.72
N GLU A 124 -14.59 3.27 14.88
CA GLU A 124 -15.48 4.39 15.20
C GLU A 124 -16.76 3.91 15.92
N ASP A 125 -17.06 2.61 15.88
CA ASP A 125 -18.15 2.00 16.66
C ASP A 125 -17.74 1.89 18.13
N LYS A 126 -18.58 2.44 19.02
CA LYS A 126 -18.33 2.48 20.46
C LYS A 126 -18.88 1.26 21.21
N THR A 127 -19.50 0.31 20.51
CA THR A 127 -19.98 -0.95 21.05
C THR A 127 -18.89 -2.01 21.08
N GLU A 128 -19.17 -3.18 21.65
CA GLU A 128 -18.23 -4.31 21.65
C GLU A 128 -17.85 -4.79 20.24
N GLU A 129 -18.71 -4.60 19.24
CA GLU A 129 -18.43 -4.97 17.84
C GLU A 129 -17.38 -4.05 17.18
N GLY A 130 -17.11 -2.87 17.76
CA GLY A 130 -16.03 -1.98 17.35
C GLY A 130 -14.67 -2.31 17.97
N LEU A 131 -14.62 -3.22 18.96
CA LEU A 131 -13.39 -3.51 19.70
C LEU A 131 -12.49 -4.52 18.96
N PRO A 132 -11.18 -4.27 18.85
CA PRO A 132 -10.25 -5.16 18.15
C PRO A 132 -10.20 -6.56 18.78
N SER A 133 -10.31 -6.70 20.10
CA SER A 133 -10.29 -8.04 20.72
C SER A 133 -11.48 -8.90 20.33
N THR A 134 -12.67 -8.32 20.08
CA THR A 134 -13.85 -9.05 19.60
C THR A 134 -13.54 -9.77 18.29
N HIS A 135 -12.90 -9.07 17.34
CA HIS A 135 -12.58 -9.63 16.03
C HIS A 135 -11.44 -10.65 16.09
N ILE A 136 -10.44 -10.43 16.94
CA ILE A 136 -9.35 -11.39 17.15
C ILE A 136 -9.88 -12.67 17.83
N LEU A 137 -10.73 -12.54 18.86
CA LEU A 137 -11.34 -13.69 19.54
C LEU A 137 -12.23 -14.51 18.62
N LYS A 138 -13.01 -13.88 17.72
CA LYS A 138 -13.76 -14.57 16.66
C LYS A 138 -12.87 -15.51 15.84
N HIS A 139 -11.61 -15.16 15.59
CA HIS A 139 -10.67 -16.00 14.85
C HIS A 139 -10.10 -17.12 15.71
N PHE A 140 -9.74 -16.83 16.97
CA PHE A 140 -9.35 -17.89 17.91
C PHE A 140 -10.45 -18.93 18.07
N HIS A 141 -11.69 -18.50 18.28
CA HIS A 141 -12.81 -19.41 18.45
C HIS A 141 -13.01 -20.28 17.22
N LYS A 142 -12.94 -19.72 15.99
CA LYS A 142 -12.98 -20.50 14.75
C LYS A 142 -11.86 -21.55 14.68
N GLU A 143 -10.61 -21.16 14.95
CA GLU A 143 -9.46 -22.10 14.95
C GLU A 143 -9.63 -23.25 15.96
N PHE A 144 -10.38 -23.05 17.04
CA PHE A 144 -10.63 -24.07 18.07
C PHE A 144 -11.98 -24.79 17.95
N THR A 145 -12.90 -24.31 17.10
CA THR A 145 -14.20 -24.95 16.83
C THR A 145 -14.23 -25.76 15.53
N GLU A 146 -13.19 -25.73 14.69
CA GLU A 146 -13.08 -26.61 13.52
C GLU A 146 -13.08 -28.13 13.87
N ASP A 147 -13.01 -28.50 15.16
CA ASP A 147 -13.23 -29.87 15.67
C ASP A 147 -14.68 -30.17 16.15
N ARG A 148 -15.60 -29.19 16.15
CA ARG A 148 -17.00 -29.40 16.57
C ARG A 148 -17.98 -28.53 15.77
N ASP A 149 -18.59 -29.17 14.79
CA ASP A 149 -19.88 -28.85 14.18
C ASP A 149 -20.07 -27.40 13.67
N GLU A 150 -19.67 -27.13 12.42
CA GLU A 150 -20.27 -26.03 11.66
C GLU A 150 -21.57 -26.48 10.98
N GLU A 151 -22.60 -26.68 11.80
CA GLU A 151 -23.98 -26.51 11.35
C GLU A 151 -24.64 -25.41 12.19
N THR A 152 -25.30 -24.49 11.47
CA THR A 152 -26.38 -23.59 11.91
C THR A 152 -26.03 -22.25 12.57
N LYS A 153 -26.02 -21.17 11.76
CA LYS A 153 -27.13 -20.19 11.64
C LYS A 153 -26.67 -18.89 10.98
N SER A 154 -27.11 -18.66 9.74
CA SER A 154 -27.21 -17.32 9.17
C SER A 154 -28.61 -17.17 8.56
N HIS A 155 -29.40 -16.26 9.12
CA HIS A 155 -30.64 -15.83 8.50
C HIS A 155 -30.33 -15.26 7.10
N LYS A 156 -30.99 -15.80 6.07
CA LYS A 156 -30.72 -15.53 4.65
C LYS A 156 -30.98 -14.06 4.31
N LYS A 157 -29.97 -13.21 4.45
CA LYS A 157 -29.95 -11.80 3.97
C LYS A 157 -30.11 -11.71 2.44
N TYR A 158 -29.71 -12.74 1.70
CA TYR A 158 -29.66 -12.75 0.23
C TYR A 158 -30.52 -13.86 -0.39
N ARG A 159 -31.23 -13.53 -1.48
CA ARG A 159 -32.07 -14.45 -2.26
C ARG A 159 -31.22 -15.41 -3.10
N TYR A 160 -30.08 -14.95 -3.59
CA TYR A 160 -29.11 -15.73 -4.36
C TYR A 160 -27.75 -15.74 -3.66
N ASP A 161 -27.01 -16.83 -3.85
CA ASP A 161 -25.64 -16.95 -3.36
C ASP A 161 -24.68 -16.30 -4.36
N VAL A 162 -25.01 -16.34 -5.66
CA VAL A 162 -24.22 -15.77 -6.76
C VAL A 162 -25.13 -15.15 -7.83
N CYS A 163 -24.75 -13.99 -8.37
CA CYS A 163 -25.22 -13.46 -9.64
C CYS A 163 -24.13 -13.62 -10.70
N LEU A 164 -24.44 -14.25 -11.83
CA LEU A 164 -23.58 -14.23 -13.01
C LEU A 164 -23.94 -13.02 -13.86
N LEU A 165 -23.04 -12.04 -13.93
CA LEU A 165 -23.21 -10.83 -14.74
C LEU A 165 -22.35 -10.95 -16.00
N TYR A 166 -22.99 -10.99 -17.17
CA TYR A 166 -22.33 -11.25 -18.46
C TYR A 166 -23.04 -10.54 -19.62
N GLY A 167 -22.32 -10.37 -20.73
CA GLY A 167 -22.89 -9.81 -21.96
C GLY A 167 -23.48 -10.90 -22.84
N LYS A 168 -24.35 -10.54 -23.79
CA LYS A 168 -25.04 -11.49 -24.68
C LYS A 168 -24.10 -12.48 -25.38
N ASP A 169 -22.93 -12.02 -25.81
CA ASP A 169 -21.93 -12.85 -26.49
C ASP A 169 -21.28 -13.93 -25.58
N ASP A 170 -21.48 -13.79 -24.27
CA ASP A 170 -20.91 -14.64 -23.22
C ASP A 170 -21.93 -15.60 -22.59
N GLU A 171 -23.17 -15.63 -23.09
CA GLU A 171 -24.26 -16.47 -22.55
C GLU A 171 -23.89 -17.95 -22.45
N ASN A 172 -23.27 -18.52 -23.47
CA ASN A 172 -22.82 -19.92 -23.45
C ASN A 172 -21.80 -20.19 -22.32
N LYS A 173 -20.93 -19.21 -22.02
CA LYS A 173 -19.92 -19.33 -20.96
C LYS A 173 -20.57 -19.23 -19.58
N ALA A 174 -21.51 -18.29 -19.42
CA ALA A 174 -22.29 -18.14 -18.20
C ALA A 174 -23.12 -19.41 -17.90
N GLN A 175 -23.77 -19.97 -18.92
CA GLN A 175 -24.50 -21.24 -18.78
C GLN A 175 -23.56 -22.38 -18.37
N PHE A 176 -22.38 -22.51 -18.97
CA PHE A 176 -21.40 -23.52 -18.54
C PHE A 176 -21.03 -23.39 -17.06
N ILE A 177 -20.75 -22.16 -16.59
CA ILE A 177 -20.42 -21.89 -15.19
C ILE A 177 -21.61 -22.25 -14.29
N ARG A 178 -22.82 -21.80 -14.64
CA ARG A 178 -24.05 -22.08 -13.90
C ARG A 178 -24.28 -23.57 -13.73
N HIS A 179 -24.25 -24.34 -14.82
CA HIS A 179 -24.47 -25.79 -14.76
C HIS A 179 -23.43 -26.48 -13.88
N THR A 180 -22.17 -26.08 -13.98
CA THR A 180 -21.06 -26.65 -13.20
C THR A 180 -21.16 -26.30 -11.72
N LEU A 181 -21.53 -25.06 -11.37
CA LEU A 181 -21.79 -24.65 -9.98
C LEU A 181 -23.02 -25.35 -9.39
N MET A 182 -24.10 -25.49 -10.15
CA MET A 182 -25.30 -26.21 -9.71
C MET A 182 -25.06 -27.72 -9.50
N ALA A 183 -24.01 -28.28 -10.10
CA ALA A 183 -23.60 -29.66 -9.89
C ALA A 183 -22.83 -29.87 -8.57
N LYS A 184 -22.44 -28.81 -7.87
CA LYS A 184 -21.76 -28.89 -6.57
C LYS A 184 -22.71 -29.36 -5.47
N GLN A 185 -22.17 -30.00 -4.43
CA GLN A 185 -22.94 -30.65 -3.36
C GLN A 185 -24.00 -29.73 -2.73
N ASP A 186 -23.65 -28.45 -2.51
CA ASP A 186 -24.52 -27.49 -1.83
C ASP A 186 -25.48 -26.73 -2.75
N LYS A 187 -25.39 -26.96 -4.07
CA LYS A 187 -26.28 -26.37 -5.10
C LYS A 187 -26.54 -24.87 -4.86
N PRO A 188 -25.52 -24.01 -4.98
CA PRO A 188 -25.67 -22.57 -4.76
C PRO A 188 -26.82 -22.00 -5.59
N ARG A 189 -27.57 -21.05 -5.02
CA ARG A 189 -28.64 -20.33 -5.70
C ARG A 189 -28.02 -19.30 -6.62
N ILE A 190 -28.29 -19.42 -7.92
CA ILE A 190 -27.65 -18.59 -8.96
C ILE A 190 -28.70 -17.72 -9.65
N ALA A 191 -28.45 -16.41 -9.70
CA ALA A 191 -29.12 -15.47 -10.58
C ALA A 191 -28.27 -15.23 -11.84
N GLU A 192 -28.92 -14.82 -12.93
CA GLU A 192 -28.27 -14.49 -14.21
C GLU A 192 -28.73 -13.11 -14.64
N ALA A 193 -27.76 -12.21 -14.85
CA ALA A 193 -27.99 -10.84 -15.27
C ALA A 193 -27.30 -10.60 -16.61
N CYS A 194 -28.09 -10.31 -17.64
CA CYS A 194 -27.61 -9.97 -18.99
C CYS A 194 -28.14 -8.58 -19.37
N PRO A 195 -27.35 -7.50 -19.19
CA PRO A 195 -27.81 -6.13 -19.44
C PRO A 195 -28.26 -5.86 -20.89
N ASP A 196 -27.87 -6.72 -21.83
CA ASP A 196 -28.31 -6.66 -23.22
C ASP A 196 -29.74 -7.19 -23.44
N GLN A 197 -30.32 -7.86 -22.44
CA GLN A 197 -31.60 -8.57 -22.52
C GLN A 197 -32.65 -8.08 -21.51
N VAL A 198 -32.21 -7.51 -20.38
CA VAL A 198 -33.09 -7.05 -19.29
C VAL A 198 -32.87 -5.58 -18.96
N SER A 199 -33.85 -4.97 -18.28
CA SER A 199 -33.77 -3.57 -17.86
C SER A 199 -32.72 -3.35 -16.76
N ILE A 200 -32.24 -2.12 -16.60
CA ILE A 200 -31.29 -1.78 -15.53
C ILE A 200 -31.83 -2.01 -14.13
N ALA A 201 -33.13 -1.80 -13.94
CA ALA A 201 -33.79 -2.05 -12.66
C ALA A 201 -33.71 -3.53 -12.29
N GLU A 202 -33.96 -4.43 -13.24
CA GLU A 202 -33.90 -5.88 -13.02
C GLU A 202 -32.47 -6.36 -12.77
N VAL A 203 -31.48 -5.87 -13.55
CA VAL A 203 -30.06 -6.18 -13.30
C VAL A 203 -29.65 -5.73 -11.89
N THR A 204 -30.05 -4.52 -11.52
CA THR A 204 -29.73 -3.94 -10.20
C THR A 204 -30.37 -4.75 -9.07
N GLU A 205 -31.62 -5.18 -9.23
CA GLU A 205 -32.30 -6.04 -8.27
C GLU A 205 -31.58 -7.38 -8.11
N GLN A 206 -31.23 -8.05 -9.21
CA GLN A 206 -30.52 -9.33 -9.18
C GLN A 206 -29.15 -9.24 -8.50
N VAL A 207 -28.42 -8.15 -8.75
CA VAL A 207 -27.13 -7.86 -8.09
C VAL A 207 -27.33 -7.67 -6.59
N LYS A 208 -28.30 -6.87 -6.17
CA LYS A 208 -28.59 -6.58 -4.75
C LYS A 208 -29.05 -7.84 -3.98
N ASP A 209 -29.83 -8.68 -4.64
CA ASP A 209 -30.36 -9.92 -4.09
C ASP A 209 -29.30 -11.03 -3.97
N SER A 210 -28.09 -10.78 -4.43
CA SER A 210 -27.00 -11.76 -4.50
C SER A 210 -25.87 -11.44 -3.53
N LYS A 211 -25.35 -12.47 -2.86
CA LYS A 211 -24.17 -12.31 -1.98
C LYS A 211 -22.89 -12.00 -2.79
N TRP A 212 -22.69 -12.72 -3.89
CA TRP A 212 -21.56 -12.55 -4.81
C TRP A 212 -22.03 -12.16 -6.20
N VAL A 213 -21.24 -11.37 -6.90
CA VAL A 213 -21.42 -11.04 -8.32
C VAL A 213 -20.19 -11.50 -9.08
N VAL A 214 -20.33 -12.55 -9.88
CA VAL A 214 -19.28 -13.01 -10.79
C VAL A 214 -19.42 -12.25 -12.10
N LEU A 215 -18.46 -11.38 -12.36
CA LEU A 215 -18.46 -10.47 -13.49
C LEU A 215 -17.63 -11.07 -14.63
N LEU A 216 -18.27 -11.50 -15.71
CA LEU A 216 -17.59 -12.18 -16.82
C LEU A 216 -17.05 -11.17 -17.84
N LEU A 217 -15.72 -11.17 -18.03
CA LEU A 217 -15.02 -10.25 -18.91
C LEU A 217 -14.38 -11.01 -20.08
N SER A 218 -14.81 -10.70 -21.31
CA SER A 218 -14.29 -11.30 -22.56
C SER A 218 -13.87 -10.22 -23.57
N LYS A 219 -13.42 -10.55 -24.79
CA LYS A 219 -12.96 -9.51 -25.74
C LYS A 219 -14.06 -8.56 -26.26
N ASN A 220 -15.34 -8.88 -26.09
CA ASN A 220 -16.47 -8.14 -26.69
C ASN A 220 -17.17 -7.19 -25.68
N GLN A 221 -16.42 -6.27 -25.06
CA GLN A 221 -16.89 -5.50 -23.88
C GLN A 221 -17.43 -4.09 -24.16
N LYS A 222 -18.14 -3.85 -25.27
CA LYS A 222 -18.67 -2.49 -25.52
C LYS A 222 -19.77 -2.06 -24.54
N TRP A 223 -20.48 -3.01 -23.95
CA TRP A 223 -21.53 -2.76 -22.96
C TRP A 223 -20.96 -2.44 -21.57
N PHE A 224 -19.73 -2.83 -21.29
CA PHE A 224 -19.27 -3.05 -19.93
C PHE A 224 -18.98 -1.78 -19.10
N GLU A 225 -18.33 -0.75 -19.67
CA GLU A 225 -17.95 0.45 -18.92
C GLU A 225 -19.15 1.30 -18.49
N PHE A 226 -20.12 1.48 -19.40
CA PHE A 226 -21.33 2.26 -19.11
C PHE A 226 -22.17 1.60 -18.02
N TRP A 227 -22.40 0.29 -18.13
CA TRP A 227 -23.29 -0.45 -17.23
C TRP A 227 -22.75 -0.60 -15.81
N ILE A 228 -21.45 -0.84 -15.62
CA ILE A 228 -20.87 -0.88 -14.25
C ILE A 228 -20.86 0.52 -13.64
N VAL A 229 -20.54 1.56 -14.42
CA VAL A 229 -20.60 2.93 -13.91
C VAL A 229 -22.04 3.26 -13.51
N GLU A 230 -23.05 2.89 -14.29
CA GLU A 230 -24.45 3.14 -13.95
C GLU A 230 -24.93 2.29 -12.76
N LEU A 231 -24.54 1.01 -12.67
CA LEU A 231 -24.83 0.15 -11.52
C LEU A 231 -24.19 0.69 -10.23
N LEU A 232 -22.94 1.17 -10.30
CA LEU A 232 -22.24 1.73 -9.15
C LEU A 232 -22.75 3.13 -8.81
N CYS A 233 -22.94 4.01 -9.79
CA CYS A 233 -23.47 5.37 -9.60
C CYS A 233 -24.90 5.31 -9.04
N SER A 234 -25.77 4.44 -9.56
CA SER A 234 -27.16 4.35 -9.11
C SER A 234 -27.27 3.98 -7.63
N GLY A 235 -26.48 3.04 -7.12
CA GLY A 235 -26.53 2.74 -5.68
C GLY A 235 -25.64 3.62 -4.79
N VAL A 236 -24.75 4.45 -5.36
CA VAL A 236 -24.12 5.57 -4.64
C VAL A 236 -25.09 6.74 -4.49
N GLU A 237 -25.85 7.10 -5.53
CA GLU A 237 -26.82 8.21 -5.52
C GLU A 237 -28.02 7.95 -4.62
N THR A 238 -28.47 6.70 -4.51
CA THR A 238 -29.62 6.33 -3.66
C THR A 238 -29.26 6.05 -2.20
N GLY A 239 -27.96 6.02 -1.85
CA GLY A 239 -27.49 5.58 -0.53
C GLY A 239 -27.79 4.09 -0.25
N GLU A 240 -28.29 3.33 -1.23
CA GLU A 240 -28.77 1.97 -1.05
C GLU A 240 -27.63 0.95 -0.86
N PHE A 241 -26.41 1.29 -1.27
CA PHE A 241 -25.21 0.49 -0.97
C PHE A 241 -24.61 0.76 0.42
N GLU A 242 -25.18 1.65 1.23
CA GLU A 242 -24.66 1.96 2.58
C GLU A 242 -24.73 0.78 3.58
N SER A 243 -25.52 -0.24 3.28
CA SER A 243 -25.82 -1.37 4.21
C SER A 243 -25.51 -2.77 3.66
N GLN A 244 -25.03 -2.87 2.41
CA GLN A 244 -24.75 -4.15 1.76
C GLN A 244 -23.35 -4.19 1.16
N ASP A 245 -22.50 -5.06 1.70
CA ASP A 245 -21.20 -5.40 1.12
C ASP A 245 -21.43 -6.24 -0.15
N ILE A 246 -21.43 -5.60 -1.33
CA ILE A 246 -21.49 -6.33 -2.60
C ILE A 246 -20.11 -6.93 -2.88
N CYS A 247 -20.04 -8.26 -2.94
CA CYS A 247 -18.80 -8.96 -3.23
C CYS A 247 -18.67 -9.20 -4.74
N VAL A 248 -17.79 -8.46 -5.41
CA VAL A 248 -17.57 -8.59 -6.87
C VAL A 248 -16.34 -9.44 -7.15
N LEU A 249 -16.49 -10.41 -8.07
CA LEU A 249 -15.43 -11.30 -8.55
C LEU A 249 -15.30 -11.19 -10.07
N PRO A 250 -14.32 -10.43 -10.60
CA PRO A 250 -14.04 -10.42 -12.03
C PRO A 250 -13.51 -11.78 -12.52
N LEU A 251 -14.05 -12.26 -13.63
CA LEU A 251 -13.65 -13.49 -14.31
C LEU A 251 -13.17 -13.15 -15.74
N LEU A 252 -11.87 -13.23 -15.97
CA LEU A 252 -11.23 -12.88 -17.24
C LEU A 252 -11.20 -14.08 -18.18
N TYR A 253 -11.85 -13.96 -19.33
CA TYR A 253 -11.92 -14.99 -20.36
C TYR A 253 -11.16 -14.55 -21.61
N ASN A 254 -9.92 -15.05 -21.76
CA ASN A 254 -9.00 -14.70 -22.86
C ASN A 254 -8.76 -13.18 -23.01
N VAL A 255 -8.75 -12.45 -21.88
CA VAL A 255 -8.43 -11.02 -21.80
C VAL A 255 -7.41 -10.78 -20.70
N GLU A 256 -6.68 -9.67 -20.83
CA GLU A 256 -5.66 -9.27 -19.86
C GLU A 256 -6.30 -8.53 -18.67
N PRO A 257 -5.63 -8.49 -17.50
CA PRO A 257 -6.11 -7.76 -16.32
C PRO A 257 -6.35 -6.26 -16.56
N GLU A 258 -5.69 -5.66 -17.55
CA GLU A 258 -5.94 -4.29 -18.00
C GLU A 258 -7.36 -4.07 -18.53
N SER A 259 -8.06 -5.13 -18.95
CA SER A 259 -9.48 -5.07 -19.34
C SER A 259 -10.42 -4.86 -18.14
N ILE A 260 -9.96 -5.11 -16.90
CA ILE A 260 -10.72 -4.74 -15.71
C ILE A 260 -10.73 -3.21 -15.59
N PRO A 261 -11.89 -2.56 -15.37
CA PRO A 261 -11.98 -1.12 -15.23
C PRO A 261 -11.11 -0.65 -14.07
N SER A 262 -10.44 0.48 -14.27
CA SER A 262 -9.44 0.99 -13.32
C SER A 262 -9.98 1.14 -11.89
N PHE A 263 -11.26 1.48 -11.72
CA PHE A 263 -11.89 1.71 -10.43
C PHE A 263 -12.22 0.44 -9.63
N ILE A 264 -12.22 -0.75 -10.25
CA ILE A 264 -12.36 -2.07 -9.58
C ILE A 264 -11.16 -3.01 -9.81
N ARG A 265 -10.10 -2.55 -10.49
CA ARG A 265 -8.90 -3.35 -10.79
C ARG A 265 -8.14 -3.85 -9.55
N TRP A 266 -8.44 -3.29 -8.38
CA TRP A 266 -7.91 -3.73 -7.09
C TRP A 266 -8.56 -5.00 -6.55
N LEU A 267 -9.70 -5.43 -7.11
CA LEU A 267 -10.37 -6.67 -6.72
C LEU A 267 -9.60 -7.91 -7.17
N THR A 268 -9.74 -8.99 -6.40
CA THR A 268 -9.20 -10.29 -6.79
C THR A 268 -10.00 -10.83 -7.96
N TYR A 269 -9.33 -11.33 -8.98
CA TYR A 269 -9.96 -11.86 -10.18
C TYR A 269 -9.49 -13.30 -10.47
N ILE A 270 -10.26 -14.00 -11.29
CA ILE A 270 -9.92 -15.33 -11.81
C ILE A 270 -9.66 -15.22 -13.31
N GLU A 271 -8.59 -15.83 -13.79
CA GLU A 271 -8.37 -16.05 -15.23
C GLU A 271 -8.93 -17.41 -15.63
N ALA A 272 -9.92 -17.40 -16.52
CA ALA A 272 -10.46 -18.60 -17.14
C ALA A 272 -9.58 -19.01 -18.32
N LYS A 273 -8.59 -19.87 -18.05
CA LYS A 273 -7.72 -20.50 -19.06
C LYS A 273 -8.24 -21.90 -19.43
N GLN A 274 -8.00 -22.32 -20.67
CA GLN A 274 -8.35 -23.67 -21.12
C GLN A 274 -7.65 -24.74 -20.28
N GLY A 275 -8.43 -25.69 -19.75
CA GLY A 275 -7.91 -26.82 -18.95
C GLY A 275 -7.70 -26.53 -17.46
N GLU A 276 -7.87 -25.29 -17.00
CA GLU A 276 -7.89 -24.96 -15.56
C GLU A 276 -9.31 -25.10 -14.99
N ASP A 277 -9.43 -25.63 -13.77
CA ASP A 277 -10.71 -25.68 -13.05
C ASP A 277 -11.04 -24.32 -12.40
N PHE A 278 -11.26 -23.32 -13.25
CA PHE A 278 -11.61 -21.98 -12.79
C PHE A 278 -13.00 -21.94 -12.11
N VAL A 279 -13.88 -22.91 -12.40
CA VAL A 279 -15.20 -22.98 -11.77
C VAL A 279 -15.11 -23.50 -10.34
N GLU A 280 -14.22 -24.46 -10.04
CA GLU A 280 -13.91 -24.82 -8.66
C GLU A 280 -13.41 -23.61 -7.87
N ARG A 281 -12.51 -22.81 -8.45
CA ARG A 281 -12.04 -21.58 -7.80
C ARG A 281 -13.16 -20.58 -7.53
N ILE A 282 -14.13 -20.44 -8.44
CA ILE A 282 -15.34 -19.63 -8.16
C ILE A 282 -16.09 -20.22 -6.96
N TYR A 283 -16.29 -21.55 -6.93
CA TYR A 283 -16.99 -22.23 -5.85
C TYR A 283 -16.31 -22.07 -4.48
N GLU A 284 -14.97 -22.19 -4.42
CA GLU A 284 -14.17 -21.95 -3.23
C GLU A 284 -14.33 -20.51 -2.71
N ILE A 285 -14.24 -19.50 -3.59
CA ILE A 285 -14.40 -18.08 -3.21
C ILE A 285 -15.80 -17.79 -2.67
N ILE A 286 -16.86 -18.29 -3.33
CA ILE A 286 -18.24 -18.00 -2.89
C ILE A 286 -18.55 -18.63 -1.52
N LYS A 287 -17.84 -19.71 -1.17
CA LYS A 287 -17.83 -20.35 0.15
C LYS A 287 -17.04 -19.59 1.21
N GLY A 288 -16.31 -18.55 0.82
CA GLY A 288 -15.50 -17.73 1.70
C GLY A 288 -14.07 -18.27 1.89
N GLN A 289 -13.64 -19.23 1.05
CA GLN A 289 -12.25 -19.67 1.08
C GLN A 289 -11.35 -18.64 0.38
N ARG A 290 -10.16 -18.41 0.94
CA ARG A 290 -9.15 -17.56 0.29
C ARG A 290 -8.50 -18.32 -0.86
N VAL A 291 -8.75 -17.87 -2.08
CA VAL A 291 -8.14 -18.44 -3.29
C VAL A 291 -6.98 -17.56 -3.75
N ALA A 292 -5.79 -18.16 -3.81
CA ALA A 292 -4.56 -17.49 -4.24
C ALA A 292 -4.65 -17.00 -5.69
N LEU A 293 -4.08 -15.82 -5.95
CA LEU A 293 -3.82 -15.35 -7.32
C LEU A 293 -2.68 -16.18 -7.93
N ARG A 294 -2.82 -16.55 -9.22
CA ARG A 294 -1.84 -17.34 -9.98
C ARG A 294 -1.02 -16.51 -10.97
N THR A 295 -1.43 -15.28 -11.22
CA THR A 295 -0.80 -14.38 -12.18
C THR A 295 -0.26 -13.15 -11.47
N GLN A 296 0.52 -12.35 -12.18
CA GLN A 296 1.09 -11.15 -11.60
C GLN A 296 -0.02 -10.20 -11.13
N SER A 297 0.15 -9.67 -9.92
CA SER A 297 -0.72 -8.62 -9.40
C SER A 297 -0.60 -7.39 -10.30
N PRO A 298 -1.74 -6.85 -10.80
CA PRO A 298 -1.72 -5.64 -11.61
C PRO A 298 -1.15 -4.48 -10.78
N VAL A 299 -0.38 -3.63 -11.44
CA VAL A 299 0.25 -2.48 -10.79
C VAL A 299 -0.54 -1.23 -11.13
N GLY A 300 -1.17 -0.64 -10.11
CA GLY A 300 -1.83 0.65 -10.21
C GLY A 300 -0.85 1.82 -10.21
N ASN A 301 -1.36 3.02 -9.92
CA ASN A 301 -0.56 4.25 -9.81
C ASN A 301 0.23 4.29 -8.49
N VAL A 302 1.21 3.40 -8.35
CA VAL A 302 1.99 3.21 -7.12
C VAL A 302 2.77 4.47 -6.72
N HIS A 303 3.17 5.30 -7.67
CA HIS A 303 3.82 6.59 -7.39
C HIS A 303 3.01 7.50 -6.47
N GLU A 304 1.66 7.52 -6.56
CA GLU A 304 0.84 8.39 -5.68
C GLU A 304 1.01 7.99 -4.21
N GLY A 305 0.91 6.70 -3.90
CA GLY A 305 1.10 6.20 -2.54
C GLY A 305 2.54 6.39 -2.05
N LEU A 306 3.52 6.19 -2.93
CA LEU A 306 4.94 6.37 -2.61
C LEU A 306 5.30 7.83 -2.31
N VAL A 307 4.84 8.77 -3.13
CA VAL A 307 5.11 10.21 -2.93
C VAL A 307 4.44 10.69 -1.66
N TRP A 308 3.13 10.46 -1.50
CA TRP A 308 2.44 10.90 -0.28
C TRP A 308 3.05 10.25 0.96
N GLY A 309 3.31 8.94 0.91
CA GLY A 309 3.94 8.25 2.02
C GLY A 309 5.31 8.78 2.39
N PHE A 310 6.10 9.22 1.41
CA PHE A 310 7.39 9.85 1.66
C PHE A 310 7.24 11.24 2.27
N VAL A 311 6.34 12.06 1.72
CA VAL A 311 6.10 13.42 2.20
C VAL A 311 5.61 13.41 3.65
N VAL A 312 4.54 12.66 3.94
CA VAL A 312 3.86 12.70 5.25
C VAL A 312 4.63 11.97 6.35
N ASN A 313 5.41 10.94 6.02
CA ASN A 313 6.15 10.17 7.03
C ASN A 313 7.61 10.59 7.19
N TYR A 314 8.17 11.36 6.25
CA TYR A 314 9.58 11.72 6.26
C TYR A 314 9.81 13.21 6.03
N LEU A 315 9.53 13.71 4.82
CA LEU A 315 9.97 15.04 4.42
C LEU A 315 9.41 16.16 5.31
N ARG A 316 8.13 16.09 5.67
CA ARG A 316 7.51 17.06 6.58
C ARG A 316 8.12 17.11 7.98
N HIS A 317 8.81 16.04 8.40
CA HIS A 317 9.48 16.00 9.69
C HIS A 317 10.94 16.46 9.59
N VAL A 318 11.58 16.22 8.44
CA VAL A 318 13.02 16.49 8.25
C VAL A 318 13.30 17.87 7.65
N LEU A 319 12.34 18.54 7.02
CA LEU A 319 12.57 19.80 6.32
C LEU A 319 12.35 21.11 7.11
N PRO A 320 11.48 21.21 8.13
CA PRO A 320 11.12 22.50 8.76
C PRO A 320 12.28 23.33 9.34
N ASP A 321 13.45 22.74 9.58
CA ASP A 321 14.64 23.37 10.20
C ASP A 321 15.95 22.92 9.52
N ILE A 322 15.87 22.36 8.31
CA ILE A 322 17.02 21.71 7.65
C ILE A 322 18.17 22.67 7.38
N THR A 323 17.85 23.91 6.97
CA THR A 323 18.80 24.96 6.64
C THR A 323 19.69 25.32 7.84
N GLU A 324 19.08 25.46 9.01
CA GLU A 324 19.80 25.82 10.24
C GLU A 324 20.68 24.67 10.72
N ARG A 325 20.18 23.43 10.66
CA ARG A 325 20.97 22.24 11.00
C ARG A 325 22.15 22.02 10.06
N ILE A 326 22.02 22.37 8.78
CA ILE A 326 23.13 22.35 7.82
C ILE A 326 24.18 23.40 8.18
N LYS A 327 23.78 24.64 8.47
CA LYS A 327 24.71 25.71 8.87
C LYS A 327 25.47 25.36 10.15
N GLU A 328 24.79 24.79 11.13
CA GLU A 328 25.41 24.29 12.37
C GLU A 328 26.44 23.19 12.07
N LYS A 329 26.09 22.24 11.18
CA LYS A 329 27.01 21.19 10.76
C LYS A 329 28.26 21.74 10.06
N LEU A 330 28.10 22.73 9.19
CA LEU A 330 29.23 23.41 8.54
C LEU A 330 30.14 24.09 9.56
N HIS A 331 29.56 24.77 10.55
CA HIS A 331 30.30 25.41 11.64
C HIS A 331 31.07 24.38 12.48
N GLN A 332 30.43 23.25 12.85
CA GLN A 332 31.07 22.16 13.59
C GLN A 332 32.26 21.54 12.84
N LEU A 333 32.18 21.49 11.51
CA LEU A 333 33.27 21.00 10.65
C LEU A 333 34.35 22.06 10.40
N GLY A 334 34.20 23.29 10.92
CA GLY A 334 35.14 24.38 10.71
C GLY A 334 35.20 24.89 9.27
N VAL A 335 34.14 24.67 8.48
CA VAL A 335 34.08 25.12 7.08
C VAL A 335 33.97 26.65 7.05
N LYS A 336 34.97 27.29 6.43
CA LYS A 336 34.95 28.74 6.22
C LYS A 336 34.06 29.07 5.02
N THR A 337 32.83 29.47 5.28
CA THR A 337 31.84 29.84 4.25
C THR A 337 32.22 31.09 3.45
N SER A 338 33.20 31.88 3.92
CA SER A 338 33.77 33.01 3.18
C SER A 338 34.89 32.63 2.19
N ASP A 339 35.37 31.38 2.25
CA ASP A 339 36.39 30.88 1.33
C ASP A 339 35.74 30.57 -0.03
N ARG A 340 36.29 31.15 -1.11
CA ARG A 340 35.78 30.98 -2.46
C ARG A 340 35.93 29.54 -2.99
N GLN A 341 36.76 28.71 -2.35
CA GLN A 341 36.91 27.30 -2.71
C GLN A 341 35.86 26.40 -2.04
N ASN A 342 35.08 26.91 -1.08
CA ASN A 342 34.05 26.16 -0.38
C ASN A 342 32.66 26.59 -0.87
N HIS A 343 31.92 25.64 -1.40
CA HIS A 343 30.55 25.79 -1.88
C HIS A 343 29.60 24.93 -1.07
N TYR A 344 28.35 25.36 -0.86
CA TYR A 344 27.40 24.58 -0.08
C TYR A 344 25.93 24.79 -0.45
N HIS A 345 25.13 23.73 -0.28
CA HIS A 345 23.67 23.80 -0.41
C HIS A 345 23.00 23.91 0.97
N THR A 346 21.97 24.74 1.12
CA THR A 346 21.25 24.90 2.40
C THR A 346 20.00 24.04 2.54
N GLY A 347 19.56 23.37 1.47
CA GLY A 347 18.48 22.38 1.52
C GLY A 347 18.96 20.94 1.47
N LEU A 348 18.04 19.99 1.63
CA LEU A 348 18.27 18.57 1.40
C LEU A 348 18.28 18.24 -0.10
N LEU A 349 19.29 17.50 -0.56
CA LEU A 349 19.32 16.96 -1.92
C LEU A 349 18.75 15.54 -1.95
N GLU A 350 17.56 15.37 -2.54
CA GLU A 350 16.91 14.08 -2.74
C GLU A 350 17.28 13.52 -4.12
N LEU A 351 18.17 12.53 -4.13
CA LEU A 351 18.68 11.91 -5.35
C LEU A 351 17.73 10.83 -5.84
N VAL A 352 17.31 10.93 -7.10
CA VAL A 352 16.38 9.99 -7.74
C VAL A 352 17.06 9.30 -8.92
N PRO A 353 17.54 8.05 -8.76
CA PRO A 353 18.14 7.30 -9.84
C PRO A 353 17.05 6.83 -10.81
N GLN A 354 17.15 7.22 -12.07
CA GLN A 354 16.14 6.95 -13.10
C GLN A 354 15.99 5.46 -13.42
N ASN A 355 17.04 4.66 -13.20
CA ASN A 355 17.03 3.22 -13.34
C ASN A 355 16.52 2.48 -12.08
N CYS A 356 16.12 3.20 -11.03
CA CYS A 356 15.77 2.69 -9.71
C CYS A 356 16.89 2.02 -8.91
N GLU A 357 18.12 1.98 -9.43
CA GLU A 357 19.23 1.34 -8.73
C GLU A 357 19.79 2.31 -7.70
N VAL A 358 19.46 2.06 -6.43
CA VAL A 358 19.92 2.87 -5.31
C VAL A 358 21.14 2.19 -4.67
N PRO A 359 22.34 2.79 -4.77
CA PRO A 359 23.52 2.21 -4.14
C PRO A 359 23.42 2.28 -2.62
N ALA A 360 24.12 1.37 -1.94
CA ALA A 360 24.11 1.31 -0.48
C ALA A 360 24.82 2.51 0.17
N ARG A 361 25.74 3.14 -0.55
CA ARG A 361 26.57 4.27 -0.12
C ARG A 361 26.80 5.24 -1.28
N MET A 362 27.01 6.51 -0.95
CA MET A 362 27.36 7.56 -1.92
C MET A 362 28.86 7.90 -1.91
N ASP A 363 29.65 7.25 -1.05
CA ASP A 363 31.10 7.45 -1.04
C ASP A 363 31.68 6.96 -2.39
N ILE A 364 32.32 7.86 -3.12
CA ILE A 364 32.89 7.60 -4.45
C ILE A 364 34.28 8.22 -4.49
N ILE A 365 35.28 7.46 -4.97
CA ILE A 365 36.65 7.96 -5.14
C ILE A 365 37.06 7.70 -6.59
N THR A 366 37.42 8.77 -7.30
CA THR A 366 37.92 8.72 -8.69
C THR A 366 39.14 9.63 -8.85
N ASP A 367 39.80 9.59 -10.01
CA ASP A 367 40.92 10.49 -10.33
C ASP A 367 40.48 11.97 -10.48
N GLN A 368 39.19 12.24 -10.65
CA GLN A 368 38.64 13.57 -10.91
C GLN A 368 38.00 14.21 -9.68
N TYR A 369 37.39 13.40 -8.82
CA TYR A 369 36.69 13.85 -7.63
C TYR A 369 36.58 12.76 -6.56
N LYS A 370 36.27 13.20 -5.34
CA LYS A 370 36.06 12.36 -4.16
C LYS A 370 34.79 12.80 -3.41
N ILE A 371 33.87 11.89 -3.13
CA ILE A 371 32.70 12.10 -2.26
C ILE A 371 32.93 11.35 -0.95
N GLU A 372 32.84 12.06 0.17
CA GLU A 372 33.06 11.55 1.51
C GLU A 372 31.86 11.82 2.41
N ASN A 373 31.40 10.81 3.13
CA ASN A 373 30.40 10.98 4.19
C ASN A 373 31.03 11.65 5.43
N MET A 374 30.57 12.85 5.77
CA MET A 374 31.01 13.68 6.90
C MET A 374 30.17 13.46 8.17
N GLY A 375 29.48 12.33 8.23
CA GLY A 375 28.53 11.96 9.28
C GLY A 375 27.12 12.47 9.00
N ARG A 376 26.30 12.52 10.06
CA ARG A 376 24.91 12.98 9.98
C ARG A 376 24.79 14.43 10.44
N ILE A 377 23.79 15.13 9.93
CA ILE A 377 23.27 16.35 10.56
C ILE A 377 22.51 15.99 11.83
N GLU A 378 22.34 16.94 12.75
CA GLU A 378 21.55 16.71 13.95
C GLU A 378 20.13 16.27 13.60
N ALA A 379 19.61 15.31 14.35
CA ALA A 379 18.38 14.65 14.00
C ALA A 379 17.17 15.30 14.68
N THR A 380 16.10 15.53 13.92
CA THR A 380 14.82 15.91 14.49
C THR A 380 14.22 14.70 15.18
N LYS A 381 13.83 14.85 16.46
CA LYS A 381 13.13 13.80 17.22
C LYS A 381 11.65 14.14 17.28
N LYS A 382 10.79 13.22 16.83
CA LYS A 382 9.33 13.35 16.99
C LYS A 382 8.78 12.16 17.74
N GLN A 383 7.92 12.44 18.71
CA GLN A 383 7.15 11.41 19.40
C GLN A 383 6.01 10.97 18.48
N GLN A 384 5.98 9.70 18.08
CA GLN A 384 4.86 9.11 17.35
C GLN A 384 3.77 8.66 18.33
N GLN A 385 2.57 8.38 17.82
CA GLN A 385 1.38 7.99 18.59
C GLN A 385 1.60 6.78 19.53
N GLN A 386 2.62 5.95 19.30
CA GLN A 386 2.96 4.78 20.13
C GLN A 386 4.05 5.04 21.20
N LYS A 387 4.31 6.30 21.60
CA LYS A 387 5.44 6.69 22.48
C LYS A 387 6.83 6.34 21.93
N VAL A 388 6.92 5.88 20.69
CA VAL A 388 8.18 5.67 19.97
C VAL A 388 8.72 7.02 19.51
N VAL A 389 9.93 7.36 19.94
CA VAL A 389 10.66 8.52 19.43
C VAL A 389 11.28 8.14 18.10
N ARG A 390 10.77 8.72 17.02
CA ARG A 390 11.38 8.56 15.69
C ARG A 390 12.42 9.64 15.48
N VAL A 391 13.58 9.20 15.00
CA VAL A 391 14.76 10.04 14.74
C VAL A 391 14.88 10.25 13.24
N PHE A 392 14.83 11.50 12.79
CA PHE A 392 14.94 11.91 11.39
C PHE A 392 16.28 12.56 11.16
N ALA A 393 17.22 11.85 10.53
CA ALA A 393 18.59 12.30 10.32
C ALA A 393 18.97 12.14 8.85
N CYS A 394 19.65 13.14 8.29
CA CYS A 394 20.20 13.09 6.94
C CYS A 394 21.72 12.90 7.01
N ASN A 395 22.29 12.30 5.97
CA ASN A 395 23.74 12.26 5.81
C ASN A 395 24.25 13.59 5.25
N PHE A 396 25.45 13.97 5.66
CA PHE A 396 26.14 15.17 5.18
C PHE A 396 27.39 14.73 4.42
N TYR A 397 27.63 15.31 3.25
CA TYR A 397 28.70 14.91 2.35
C TYR A 397 29.62 16.08 2.01
N LYS A 398 30.87 15.72 1.71
CA LYS A 398 31.86 16.59 1.09
C LYS A 398 32.26 15.99 -0.25
N LEU A 399 32.09 16.75 -1.32
CA LEU A 399 32.63 16.47 -2.64
C LEU A 399 33.86 17.35 -2.86
N THR A 400 35.00 16.75 -3.21
CA THR A 400 36.25 17.45 -3.53
C THR A 400 36.64 17.18 -4.98
N LYS A 401 36.78 18.23 -5.78
CA LYS A 401 37.29 18.15 -7.15
C LYS A 401 38.82 18.23 -7.17
N LYS A 402 39.42 17.74 -8.27
CA LYS A 402 40.87 17.79 -8.51
C LYS A 402 41.44 19.22 -8.52
N ASP A 403 40.63 20.22 -8.84
CA ASP A 403 41.00 21.64 -8.83
C ASP A 403 41.08 22.24 -7.41
N GLY A 404 40.71 21.48 -6.38
CA GLY A 404 40.72 21.91 -4.97
C GLY A 404 39.37 22.42 -4.46
N ASN A 405 38.39 22.63 -5.35
CA ASN A 405 37.06 23.09 -4.94
C ASN A 405 36.34 22.02 -4.11
N CYS A 406 35.73 22.46 -3.01
CA CYS A 406 34.99 21.63 -2.08
C CYS A 406 33.52 22.03 -2.05
N TYR A 407 32.65 21.05 -2.14
CA TYR A 407 31.20 21.20 -2.19
C TYR A 407 30.58 20.41 -1.05
N TYR A 408 29.77 21.07 -0.22
CA TYR A 408 29.16 20.49 0.98
C TYR A 408 27.64 20.47 0.85
N PHE A 409 27.02 19.33 1.15
CA PHE A 409 25.57 19.18 1.03
C PHE A 409 25.02 18.12 1.96
N ALA A 410 23.78 18.31 2.42
CA ALA A 410 22.98 17.21 2.95
C ALA A 410 22.32 16.49 1.79
N GLY A 411 22.41 15.17 1.73
CA GLY A 411 21.84 14.43 0.62
C GLY A 411 21.54 12.97 0.92
N GLU A 412 20.58 12.42 0.21
CA GLU A 412 20.21 11.01 0.31
C GLU A 412 19.47 10.54 -0.95
N PHE A 413 19.46 9.24 -1.17
CA PHE A 413 18.65 8.67 -2.24
C PHE A 413 17.20 8.56 -1.77
N ALA A 414 16.27 8.99 -2.62
CA ALA A 414 14.84 8.93 -2.36
C ALA A 414 14.44 7.48 -2.08
N THR A 415 14.18 7.18 -0.79
CA THR A 415 13.90 5.82 -0.33
C THR A 415 12.74 5.11 -1.05
N PRO A 416 11.66 5.79 -1.53
CA PRO A 416 10.58 5.13 -2.26
C PRO A 416 11.03 4.50 -3.59
N ILE A 417 12.11 4.99 -4.20
CA ILE A 417 12.68 4.42 -5.43
C ILE A 417 13.20 3.00 -5.20
N ARG A 418 13.70 2.69 -3.99
CA ARG A 418 14.07 1.32 -3.61
C ARG A 418 12.87 0.39 -3.58
N THR A 419 11.70 0.91 -3.20
CA THR A 419 10.45 0.15 -3.23
C THR A 419 10.08 -0.17 -4.66
N LEU A 420 10.16 0.79 -5.60
CA LEU A 420 9.92 0.55 -7.02
C LEU A 420 10.88 -0.51 -7.59
N HIS A 421 12.18 -0.42 -7.28
CA HIS A 421 13.15 -1.44 -7.67
C HIS A 421 12.79 -2.83 -7.12
N GLY A 422 12.44 -2.90 -5.84
CA GLY A 422 12.03 -4.16 -5.19
C GLY A 422 10.75 -4.74 -5.79
N MET A 423 9.81 -3.89 -6.19
CA MET A 423 8.59 -4.29 -6.90
C MET A 423 8.94 -4.83 -8.30
N GLY A 424 9.78 -4.14 -9.07
CA GLY A 424 10.21 -4.59 -10.40
C GLY A 424 10.99 -5.90 -10.39
N ALA A 425 11.68 -6.21 -9.28
CA ALA A 425 12.37 -7.48 -9.08
C ALA A 425 11.45 -8.63 -8.58
N SER A 426 10.22 -8.33 -8.16
CA SER A 426 9.29 -9.31 -7.61
C SER A 426 8.54 -10.05 -8.70
N VAL A 427 8.57 -11.39 -8.66
CA VAL A 427 7.81 -12.24 -9.59
C VAL A 427 6.29 -12.13 -9.42
N ILE A 428 5.83 -11.61 -8.27
CA ILE A 428 4.41 -11.40 -7.96
C ILE A 428 3.91 -10.09 -8.58
N CYS A 429 4.79 -9.10 -8.75
CA CYS A 429 4.41 -7.77 -9.18
C CYS A 429 4.43 -7.68 -10.71
N GLY A 430 3.36 -7.20 -11.33
CA GLY A 430 3.31 -6.94 -12.77
C GLY A 430 4.05 -5.69 -13.25
N LEU A 431 5.09 -5.26 -12.51
CA LEU A 431 5.82 -4.03 -12.80
C LEU A 431 6.96 -4.31 -13.80
N THR A 432 6.68 -4.13 -15.09
CA THR A 432 7.72 -4.23 -16.13
C THR A 432 8.73 -3.09 -16.03
N ALA A 433 9.91 -3.25 -16.65
CA ALA A 433 10.95 -2.20 -16.67
C ALA A 433 10.44 -0.87 -17.25
N ASP A 434 9.61 -0.91 -18.29
CA ASP A 434 9.03 0.30 -18.89
C ASP A 434 7.97 0.95 -17.99
N LYS A 435 7.12 0.15 -17.33
CA LYS A 435 6.17 0.65 -16.32
C LYS A 435 6.94 1.26 -15.14
N MET A 436 8.01 0.63 -14.68
CA MET A 436 8.88 1.13 -13.60
C MET A 436 9.48 2.49 -13.94
N LYS A 437 10.06 2.67 -15.14
CA LYS A 437 10.59 3.96 -15.60
C LYS A 437 9.53 5.06 -15.58
N LYS A 438 8.32 4.75 -16.07
CA LYS A 438 7.18 5.68 -16.02
C LYS A 438 6.82 6.06 -14.58
N GLU A 439 6.76 5.09 -13.68
CA GLU A 439 6.46 5.33 -12.26
C GLU A 439 7.51 6.19 -11.57
N VAL A 440 8.80 6.07 -11.91
CA VAL A 440 9.86 6.98 -11.40
C VAL A 440 9.65 8.40 -11.88
N ILE A 441 9.36 8.59 -13.17
CA ILE A 441 9.09 9.92 -13.73
C ILE A 441 7.89 10.54 -13.01
N ASN A 442 6.78 9.80 -12.91
CA ASN A 442 5.57 10.26 -12.23
C ASN A 442 5.82 10.57 -10.75
N PHE A 443 6.59 9.73 -10.05
CA PHE A 443 7.02 9.97 -8.67
C PHE A 443 7.77 11.29 -8.55
N THR A 444 8.77 11.49 -9.41
CA THR A 444 9.66 12.66 -9.36
C THR A 444 8.88 13.94 -9.66
N ASP A 445 8.12 13.96 -10.75
CA ASP A 445 7.30 15.11 -11.17
C ASP A 445 6.28 15.48 -10.09
N LYS A 446 5.64 14.49 -9.46
CA LYS A 446 4.66 14.72 -8.40
C LYS A 446 5.32 15.24 -7.13
N LEU A 447 6.47 14.68 -6.74
CA LEU A 447 7.23 15.15 -5.60
C LEU A 447 7.67 16.60 -5.80
N GLU A 448 8.25 16.95 -6.94
CA GLU A 448 8.63 18.33 -7.30
C GLU A 448 7.45 19.31 -7.16
N ARG A 449 6.27 18.93 -7.67
CA ARG A 449 5.05 19.75 -7.54
C ARG A 449 4.64 19.97 -6.09
N ILE A 450 4.74 18.95 -5.24
CA ILE A 450 4.41 19.07 -3.81
C ILE A 450 5.44 19.93 -3.09
N MET A 451 6.73 19.68 -3.32
CA MET A 451 7.82 20.42 -2.69
C MET A 451 7.79 21.91 -3.05
N LYS A 452 7.50 22.24 -4.31
CA LYS A 452 7.31 23.63 -4.76
C LYS A 452 6.14 24.31 -4.05
N LYS A 453 5.06 23.57 -3.76
CA LYS A 453 3.88 24.12 -3.07
C LYS A 453 4.07 24.27 -1.56
N GLU A 454 4.72 23.31 -0.90
CA GLU A 454 4.84 23.27 0.57
C GLU A 454 6.05 24.05 1.11
N HIS A 455 7.14 24.15 0.34
CA HIS A 455 8.42 24.69 0.82
C HIS A 455 9.07 25.72 -0.13
N ASP A 456 8.34 26.17 -1.15
CA ASP A 456 8.84 27.07 -2.21
C ASP A 456 10.13 26.56 -2.90
N GLY A 457 10.39 25.24 -2.81
CA GLY A 457 11.61 24.60 -3.34
C GLY A 457 12.90 24.90 -2.57
N GLN A 458 12.87 25.68 -1.48
CA GLN A 458 14.10 26.19 -0.84
C GLN A 458 14.79 25.16 0.07
N ASN A 459 14.00 24.33 0.75
CA ASN A 459 14.51 23.39 1.76
C ASN A 459 14.85 22.01 1.19
N CYS A 460 14.47 21.73 -0.07
CA CYS A 460 14.68 20.44 -0.70
C CYS A 460 14.77 20.59 -2.22
N ALA A 461 15.84 20.07 -2.81
CA ALA A 461 16.01 19.95 -4.26
C ALA A 461 16.00 18.48 -4.66
N ILE A 462 15.39 18.18 -5.81
CA ILE A 462 15.22 16.80 -6.31
C ILE A 462 16.13 16.64 -7.51
N ILE A 463 17.11 15.75 -7.40
CA ILE A 463 18.16 15.57 -8.40
C ILE A 463 17.93 14.26 -9.14
N ARG A 464 17.63 14.34 -10.44
CA ARG A 464 17.50 13.17 -11.30
C ARG A 464 18.88 12.68 -11.68
N VAL A 465 19.16 11.40 -11.44
CA VAL A 465 20.46 10.79 -11.72
C VAL A 465 20.28 9.68 -12.74
N ASN A 466 21.03 9.71 -13.84
CA ASN A 466 20.86 8.73 -14.93
C ASN A 466 21.50 7.35 -14.65
N GLY A 467 21.77 6.99 -13.39
CA GLY A 467 22.38 5.71 -13.00
C GLY A 467 23.89 5.62 -13.24
N GLU A 468 24.49 6.58 -13.96
CA GLU A 468 25.94 6.70 -14.15
C GLU A 468 26.53 7.72 -13.15
N ASN A 469 27.62 7.33 -12.46
CA ASN A 469 28.25 8.13 -11.40
C ASN A 469 28.74 9.51 -11.86
N GLN A 470 29.08 9.69 -13.13
CA GLN A 470 29.55 10.98 -13.66
C GLN A 470 28.44 12.04 -13.70
N ASN A 471 27.20 11.64 -14.03
CA ASN A 471 26.07 12.57 -14.06
C ASN A 471 25.70 13.08 -12.66
N LEU A 472 25.87 12.26 -11.61
CA LEU A 472 25.55 12.66 -10.23
C LEU A 472 26.34 13.90 -9.80
N VAL A 473 27.66 13.91 -10.04
CA VAL A 473 28.54 14.99 -9.56
C VAL A 473 28.20 16.31 -10.24
N ASP A 474 27.99 16.28 -11.55
CA ASP A 474 27.71 17.49 -12.32
C ASP A 474 26.37 18.10 -11.93
N GLU A 475 25.32 17.27 -11.74
CA GLU A 475 24.01 17.76 -11.31
C GLU A 475 24.03 18.31 -9.86
N VAL A 476 24.76 17.67 -8.95
CA VAL A 476 24.91 18.18 -7.57
C VAL A 476 25.66 19.51 -7.55
N ILE A 477 26.75 19.64 -8.30
CA ILE A 477 27.51 20.90 -8.39
C ILE A 477 26.63 22.01 -8.97
N LYS A 478 25.89 21.70 -10.04
CA LYS A 478 24.97 22.64 -10.68
C LYS A 478 23.94 23.16 -9.69
N GLU A 479 23.27 22.27 -8.96
CA GLU A 479 22.27 22.66 -7.94
C GLU A 479 22.90 23.54 -6.85
N ILE A 480 24.10 23.19 -6.36
CA ILE A 480 24.79 24.00 -5.34
C ILE A 480 25.01 25.42 -5.84
N HIS A 481 25.48 25.59 -7.09
CA HIS A 481 25.70 26.91 -7.66
C HIS A 481 24.39 27.68 -7.88
N GLU A 482 23.33 27.03 -8.33
CA GLU A 482 22.00 27.64 -8.46
C GLU A 482 21.47 28.12 -7.10
N ASN A 483 21.65 27.32 -6.04
CA ASN A 483 21.30 27.69 -4.67
C ASN A 483 22.11 28.89 -4.15
N GLU A 484 23.42 28.95 -4.41
CA GLU A 484 24.27 30.09 -4.04
C GLU A 484 23.85 31.39 -4.74
N ILE A 485 23.51 31.31 -6.04
CA ILE A 485 23.00 32.45 -6.81
C ILE A 485 21.68 32.94 -6.20
N TRP A 486 20.77 32.02 -5.88
CA TRP A 486 19.51 32.35 -5.25
C TRP A 486 19.71 33.02 -3.88
N GLN A 487 20.57 32.48 -3.01
CA GLN A 487 20.87 33.07 -1.69
C GLN A 487 21.39 34.52 -1.79
N ARG A 488 22.26 34.80 -2.77
CA ARG A 488 22.79 36.16 -3.01
C ARG A 488 21.72 37.12 -3.51
N SER A 489 20.68 36.64 -4.18
CA SER A 489 19.57 37.48 -4.65
C SER A 489 18.63 37.94 -3.53
N GLN A 490 18.71 37.29 -2.35
CA GLN A 490 17.85 37.57 -1.19
C GLN A 490 18.54 38.45 -0.11
N GLN A 491 19.83 38.76 -0.29
CA GLN A 491 20.63 39.68 0.54
C GLN A 491 20.71 41.03 -0.14
#